data_AF-A0A2E8G9P1-F1
#
_entry.id   AF-A0A2E8G9P1-F1
#
_cell.length_a   1.000
_cell.length_b   1.000
_cell.length_c   1.000
_cell.angle_alpha   90.00
_cell.angle_beta   90.00
_cell.angle_gamma   90.00
#
_symmetry.space_group_name_H-M   'P 1'
#
loop_
_entity.id
_entity.type
_entity.pdbx_description
1 polymer ?
#
loop_
_entity_poly.entity_id
_entity_poly.type
_entity_poly.pdbx_seq_one_letter_code
_entity_poly.pdbx_strand_id
1 'polypeptide(L)'
;MTKLLVFLLGLSVSGASGAENNRKSMHFEFDRVLESYSGAEMIFTCGAGGSVFKIASGMFSGPALFWKSGIEWDELKDAEFKDAGVVFRGLGREGGVPFDDLEIDFDIPVYNRQVGYGFREAKSYLYKAKNEEFIPYEYTLDVINSQLSSTNLRAITDYVRLDSNNYQKEQSKAPLSLVFDEQERAEMRRKQIARETVIEEVIADFSEGKKIVTPPMAYVDKEYCWVKE
;
A
#
# COMPACT_ATOMS: atom_id res chain seq x y z
N MET A 1 -58.60 40.79 -18.58
CA MET A 1 -57.45 41.71 -18.47
C MET A 1 -56.44 41.10 -17.50
N THR A 2 -55.16 41.17 -17.87
CA THR A 2 -53.93 41.00 -17.05
C THR A 2 -53.54 39.62 -16.49
N LYS A 3 -52.45 39.12 -17.08
CA LYS A 3 -51.42 38.14 -16.69
C LYS A 3 -51.22 37.86 -15.19
N LEU A 4 -50.93 36.60 -14.85
CA LEU A 4 -49.68 36.25 -14.16
C LEU A 4 -49.35 34.76 -14.37
N LEU A 5 -48.13 34.50 -14.85
CA LEU A 5 -47.48 33.20 -14.92
C LEU A 5 -46.64 33.08 -13.64
N VAL A 6 -46.77 32.00 -12.87
CA VAL A 6 -45.81 31.65 -11.82
C VAL A 6 -45.44 30.18 -11.98
N PHE A 7 -44.23 29.97 -12.46
CA PHE A 7 -43.44 28.75 -12.30
C PHE A 7 -43.01 28.66 -10.82
N LEU A 8 -43.16 27.51 -10.18
CA LEU A 8 -42.32 27.15 -9.02
C LEU A 8 -42.17 25.63 -8.93
N LEU A 9 -40.95 25.21 -9.28
CA LEU A 9 -40.35 23.93 -8.97
C LEU A 9 -40.36 23.73 -7.44
N GLY A 10 -41.07 22.69 -6.98
CA GLY A 10 -40.88 22.14 -5.64
C GLY A 10 -39.83 21.03 -5.69
N LEU A 11 -38.58 21.44 -5.55
CA LEU A 11 -37.40 20.59 -5.40
C LEU A 11 -37.57 19.60 -4.24
N SER A 12 -37.23 18.35 -4.53
CA SER A 12 -36.66 17.37 -3.61
C SER A 12 -35.63 17.99 -2.67
N VAL A 13 -35.58 17.51 -1.42
CA VAL A 13 -34.43 16.82 -0.80
C VAL A 13 -34.73 16.70 0.69
N SER A 14 -35.15 15.51 1.11
CA SER A 14 -34.97 15.04 2.48
C SER A 14 -33.68 14.23 2.48
N GLY A 15 -32.63 14.73 3.13
CA GLY A 15 -31.37 13.98 3.23
C GLY A 15 -30.12 14.83 3.42
N ALA A 16 -30.16 15.87 4.27
CA ALA A 16 -28.97 16.60 4.67
C ALA A 16 -29.13 17.17 6.08
N SER A 17 -29.18 16.31 7.10
CA SER A 17 -29.10 16.77 8.49
C SER A 17 -28.01 16.06 9.32
N GLY A 18 -27.36 15.02 8.78
CA GLY A 18 -26.26 14.31 9.44
C GLY A 18 -24.87 14.85 9.07
N ALA A 19 -24.67 15.27 7.82
CA ALA A 19 -23.37 15.75 7.34
C ALA A 19 -22.99 17.13 7.90
N GLU A 20 -23.98 18.00 8.12
CA GLU A 20 -23.75 19.37 8.58
C GLU A 20 -23.39 19.44 10.07
N ASN A 21 -23.98 18.57 10.90
CA ASN A 21 -23.65 18.46 12.32
C ASN A 21 -22.28 17.82 12.56
N ASN A 22 -21.91 16.79 11.80
CA ASN A 22 -20.55 16.24 11.85
C ASN A 22 -19.51 17.27 11.39
N ARG A 23 -19.79 18.03 10.33
CA ARG A 23 -18.87 19.08 9.84
C ARG A 23 -18.67 20.22 10.84
N LYS A 24 -19.73 20.66 11.53
CA LYS A 24 -19.63 21.66 12.61
C LYS A 24 -18.90 21.10 13.84
N SER A 25 -19.11 19.83 14.18
CA SER A 25 -18.38 19.17 15.28
C SER A 25 -16.90 19.00 14.95
N MET A 26 -16.54 18.70 13.70
CA MET A 26 -15.15 18.53 13.26
C MET A 26 -14.41 19.86 13.19
N HIS A 27 -15.03 20.92 12.64
CA HIS A 27 -14.48 22.27 12.73
C HIS A 27 -14.32 22.71 14.18
N PHE A 28 -15.29 22.44 15.05
CA PHE A 28 -15.17 22.81 16.46
C PHE A 28 -14.05 22.06 17.19
N GLU A 29 -13.80 20.79 16.88
CA GLU A 29 -12.68 20.04 17.48
C GLU A 29 -11.33 20.51 16.92
N PHE A 30 -11.25 20.80 15.63
CA PHE A 30 -10.06 21.36 14.97
C PHE A 30 -9.76 22.80 15.45
N ASP A 31 -10.78 23.65 15.52
CA ASP A 31 -10.71 25.01 16.05
C ASP A 31 -10.48 24.99 17.56
N ARG A 32 -11.00 24.02 18.33
CA ARG A 32 -10.63 23.85 19.75
C ARG A 32 -9.16 23.47 19.91
N VAL A 33 -8.63 22.64 19.02
CA VAL A 33 -7.20 22.28 18.97
C VAL A 33 -6.35 23.44 18.46
N LEU A 34 -6.86 24.36 17.64
CA LEU A 34 -6.10 25.50 17.10
C LEU A 34 -6.23 26.80 17.93
N GLU A 35 -7.44 27.18 18.35
CA GLU A 35 -7.74 28.41 19.12
C GLU A 35 -7.23 28.35 20.57
N SER A 36 -7.00 27.16 21.13
CA SER A 36 -6.43 27.03 22.49
C SER A 36 -4.94 27.40 22.56
N TYR A 37 -4.27 27.71 21.44
CA TYR A 37 -2.81 27.64 21.38
C TYR A 37 -2.13 28.70 20.49
N SER A 38 -2.02 29.92 21.02
CA SER A 38 -0.86 30.76 20.68
C SER A 38 0.39 30.13 21.33
N GLY A 39 1.26 29.49 20.53
CA GLY A 39 2.56 28.98 21.00
C GLY A 39 2.62 27.53 21.49
N ALA A 40 1.75 26.64 21.00
CA ALA A 40 1.86 25.21 21.32
C ALA A 40 2.46 24.37 20.21
N GLU A 41 2.99 23.23 20.64
CA GLU A 41 3.52 22.18 19.80
C GLU A 41 2.77 20.87 20.06
N MET A 42 2.52 20.12 18.99
CA MET A 42 2.07 18.74 19.06
C MET A 42 3.10 17.86 18.38
N ILE A 43 3.60 16.85 19.09
CA ILE A 43 4.60 15.92 18.57
C ILE A 43 3.95 14.57 18.34
N PHE A 44 4.00 14.09 17.11
CA PHE A 44 3.48 12.81 16.67
C PHE A 44 4.64 11.87 16.41
N THR A 45 4.56 10.64 16.89
CA THR A 45 5.45 9.56 16.43
C THR A 45 4.60 8.57 15.64
N CYS A 46 5.02 8.28 14.41
CA CYS A 46 4.28 7.45 13.47
C CYS A 46 5.10 6.24 13.04
N GLY A 47 4.40 5.11 12.89
CA GLY A 47 4.95 3.87 12.34
C GLY A 47 5.93 3.15 13.26
N ALA A 48 6.27 1.91 12.89
CA ALA A 48 7.24 1.11 13.63
C ALA A 48 8.67 1.67 13.55
N GLY A 49 8.97 2.44 12.49
CA GLY A 49 10.24 3.15 12.32
C GLY A 49 10.39 4.39 13.20
N GLY A 50 9.33 4.81 13.90
CA GLY A 50 9.37 5.91 14.87
C GLY A 50 9.62 7.27 14.22
N SER A 51 9.03 7.52 13.04
CA SER A 51 9.13 8.81 12.36
C SER A 51 8.42 9.87 13.21
N VAL A 52 9.13 10.95 13.55
CA VAL A 52 8.60 11.98 14.47
C VAL A 52 8.28 13.25 13.70
N PHE A 53 7.06 13.75 13.89
CA PHE A 53 6.55 14.98 13.32
C PHE A 53 6.18 15.95 14.43
N LYS A 54 6.28 17.25 14.15
CA LYS A 54 5.86 18.30 15.05
C LYS A 54 5.03 19.32 14.30
N ILE A 55 3.84 19.63 14.80
CA ILE A 55 3.05 20.78 14.35
C ILE A 55 3.26 21.89 15.39
N ALA A 56 3.69 23.06 14.96
CA ALA A 56 3.85 24.21 15.86
C ALA A 56 3.25 25.48 15.23
N SER A 57 2.63 26.32 16.05
CA SER A 57 2.13 27.64 15.65
C SER A 57 2.85 28.73 16.43
N GLY A 58 3.19 29.82 15.74
CA GLY A 58 3.73 31.02 16.37
C GLY A 58 2.63 31.98 16.75
N MET A 59 2.90 32.92 17.67
CA MET A 59 1.93 33.97 18.03
C MET A 59 1.53 34.86 16.84
N PHE A 60 2.37 34.93 15.80
CA PHE A 60 2.16 35.75 14.59
C PHE A 60 2.31 34.97 13.29
N SER A 61 2.45 33.65 13.35
CA SER A 61 2.63 32.79 12.17
C SER A 61 1.61 31.67 12.17
N GLY A 62 1.14 31.29 10.98
CA GLY A 62 0.29 30.11 10.81
C GLY A 62 0.99 28.83 11.29
N PRO A 63 0.24 27.72 11.40
CA PRO A 63 0.82 26.45 11.77
C PRO A 63 1.85 25.99 10.72
N ALA A 64 2.94 25.40 11.20
CA ALA A 64 3.99 24.80 10.38
C ALA A 64 4.23 23.35 10.80
N LEU A 65 4.53 22.49 9.82
CA LEU A 65 4.84 21.08 10.03
C LEU A 65 6.35 20.88 9.96
N PHE A 66 6.89 20.16 10.94
CA PHE A 66 8.30 19.79 11.01
C PHE A 66 8.44 18.27 11.05
N TRP A 67 9.49 17.76 10.44
CA TRP A 67 9.91 16.36 10.54
C TRP A 67 11.26 16.28 11.24
N LYS A 68 11.45 15.23 12.05
CA LYS A 68 12.69 15.02 12.79
C LYS A 68 13.70 14.23 11.95
N SER A 69 14.74 14.90 11.48
CA SER A 69 15.87 14.32 10.75
C SER A 69 17.05 14.13 11.71
N GLY A 70 17.18 12.93 12.29
CA GLY A 70 18.18 12.66 13.32
C GLY A 70 17.95 13.48 14.59
N ILE A 71 18.79 14.48 14.84
CA ILE A 71 18.66 15.41 15.98
C ILE A 71 18.01 16.74 15.60
N GLU A 72 17.89 17.05 14.32
CA GLU A 72 17.40 18.33 13.81
C GLU A 72 15.90 18.26 13.45
N TRP A 73 15.27 19.43 13.40
CA TRP A 73 13.89 19.60 12.96
C TRP A 73 13.88 20.36 11.64
N ASP A 74 13.38 19.70 10.60
CA ASP A 74 13.25 20.27 9.26
C ASP A 74 11.80 20.69 9.00
N GLU A 75 11.59 21.94 8.61
CA GLU A 75 10.27 22.45 8.22
C GLU A 75 9.88 21.92 6.84
N LEU A 76 8.69 21.33 6.74
CA LEU A 76 8.10 20.84 5.51
C LEU A 76 7.30 21.97 4.85
N LYS A 77 7.95 22.69 3.94
CA LYS A 77 7.41 23.91 3.30
C LYS A 77 6.16 23.70 2.46
N ASP A 78 5.96 22.49 1.94
CA ASP A 78 4.81 22.13 1.09
C ASP A 78 3.66 21.52 1.92
N ALA A 79 3.56 21.83 3.20
CA ALA A 79 2.48 21.35 4.07
C ALA A 79 1.19 22.17 3.90
N GLU A 80 0.09 21.48 3.62
CA GLU A 80 -1.25 22.02 3.51
C GLU A 80 -2.09 21.53 4.70
N PHE A 81 -2.52 22.46 5.55
CA PHE A 81 -3.37 22.17 6.71
C PHE A 81 -4.85 22.12 6.27
N LYS A 82 -5.53 21.02 6.62
CA LYS A 82 -6.94 20.74 6.33
C LYS A 82 -7.68 20.42 7.62
N ASP A 83 -9.01 20.41 7.56
CA ASP A 83 -9.89 20.19 8.73
C ASP A 83 -9.57 18.92 9.55
N ALA A 84 -9.09 17.84 8.90
CA ALA A 84 -8.79 16.57 9.57
C ALA A 84 -7.30 16.33 9.82
N GLY A 85 -6.41 17.22 9.38
CA GLY A 85 -4.97 16.98 9.49
C GLY A 85 -4.11 17.76 8.50
N VAL A 86 -2.96 17.19 8.14
CA VAL A 86 -1.96 17.86 7.30
C VAL A 86 -1.57 16.98 6.12
N VAL A 87 -1.64 17.53 4.92
CA VAL A 87 -1.14 16.89 3.69
C VAL A 87 0.20 17.51 3.34
N PHE A 88 1.22 16.70 3.04
CA PHE A 88 2.55 17.22 2.74
C PHE A 88 3.35 16.30 1.81
N ARG A 89 4.42 16.87 1.25
CA ARG A 89 5.37 16.19 0.34
C ARG A 89 6.80 16.47 0.78
N GLY A 90 7.76 15.89 0.07
CA GLY A 90 9.20 16.08 0.32
C GLY A 90 9.87 14.93 1.07
N LEU A 91 9.09 13.94 1.51
CA LEU A 91 9.59 12.66 2.00
C LEU A 91 9.37 11.54 0.97
N GLY A 92 10.05 10.43 1.18
CA GLY A 92 9.90 9.24 0.34
C GLY A 92 10.59 8.04 0.98
N ARG A 93 10.54 6.92 0.27
CA ARG A 93 11.05 5.64 0.76
C ARG A 93 11.87 4.97 -0.32
N GLU A 94 12.94 4.33 0.11
CA GLU A 94 13.68 3.36 -0.70
C GLU A 94 13.04 1.98 -0.53
N GLY A 95 13.15 1.17 -1.58
CA GLY A 95 12.48 -0.13 -1.63
C GLY A 95 11.03 0.05 -2.04
N GLY A 96 10.64 -0.58 -3.15
CA GLY A 96 9.27 -0.48 -3.66
C GLY A 96 8.23 -1.17 -2.76
N VAL A 97 7.12 -1.61 -3.33
CA VAL A 97 5.98 -2.16 -2.57
C VAL A 97 6.37 -3.44 -1.80
N PRO A 98 6.00 -3.61 -0.52
CA PRO A 98 6.27 -4.84 0.22
C PRO A 98 5.80 -6.09 -0.55
N PHE A 99 6.55 -7.19 -0.44
CA PHE A 99 6.28 -8.37 -1.27
C PHE A 99 4.88 -8.96 -1.03
N ASP A 100 4.37 -8.88 0.20
CA ASP A 100 3.04 -9.37 0.55
C ASP A 100 1.94 -8.53 -0.10
N ASP A 101 2.18 -7.24 -0.31
CA ASP A 101 1.26 -6.28 -0.93
C ASP A 101 1.38 -6.19 -2.46
N LEU A 102 2.35 -6.87 -3.06
CA LEU A 102 2.47 -6.95 -4.51
C LEU A 102 1.33 -7.80 -5.10
N GLU A 103 0.64 -7.21 -6.08
CA GLU A 103 -0.30 -7.92 -6.96
C GLU A 103 0.50 -8.81 -7.94
N ILE A 104 0.63 -10.09 -7.58
CA ILE A 104 1.35 -11.08 -8.37
C ILE A 104 0.34 -12.03 -9.00
N ASP A 105 0.17 -11.92 -10.32
CA ASP A 105 -0.69 -12.79 -11.14
C ASP A 105 0.14 -13.48 -12.23
N PHE A 106 1.15 -14.24 -11.80
CA PHE A 106 1.92 -15.09 -12.71
C PHE A 106 1.33 -16.50 -12.72
N ASP A 107 1.06 -17.02 -13.91
CA ASP A 107 0.62 -18.40 -14.10
C ASP A 107 1.81 -19.36 -13.91
N ILE A 108 2.05 -19.77 -12.66
CA ILE A 108 3.11 -20.72 -12.30
C ILE A 108 2.45 -22.02 -11.85
N PRO A 109 2.61 -23.13 -12.59
CA PRO A 109 2.02 -24.39 -12.23
C PRO A 109 2.67 -24.97 -10.96
N VAL A 110 1.85 -25.53 -10.08
CA VAL A 110 2.27 -26.19 -8.84
C VAL A 110 1.70 -27.61 -8.82
N TYR A 111 2.56 -28.60 -9.00
CA TYR A 111 2.25 -30.02 -9.10
C TYR A 111 2.32 -30.75 -7.76
N ASN A 112 3.09 -30.25 -6.81
CA ASN A 112 3.24 -30.84 -5.47
C ASN A 112 2.11 -30.47 -4.49
N ARG A 113 0.92 -30.15 -5.00
CA ARG A 113 -0.28 -29.86 -4.17
C ARG A 113 -0.71 -31.12 -3.42
N GLN A 114 -0.11 -31.38 -2.27
CA GLN A 114 -0.68 -32.33 -1.31
C GLN A 114 -1.91 -31.69 -0.67
N VAL A 115 -3.01 -32.43 -0.63
CA VAL A 115 -4.25 -32.01 0.04
C VAL A 115 -3.99 -32.08 1.56
N GLY A 116 -3.75 -30.95 2.23
CA GLY A 116 -3.51 -30.88 3.68
C GLY A 116 -2.61 -29.73 4.16
N TYR A 117 -2.09 -29.84 5.41
CA TYR A 117 -1.10 -28.92 5.99
C TYR A 117 0.22 -28.99 5.20
N GLY A 118 0.62 -27.89 4.55
CA GLY A 118 1.84 -27.81 3.73
C GLY A 118 1.62 -27.42 2.27
N PHE A 119 0.42 -26.97 1.91
CA PHE A 119 0.13 -26.39 0.59
C PHE A 119 1.07 -25.22 0.28
N ARG A 120 1.81 -25.32 -0.83
CA ARG A 120 2.62 -24.23 -1.35
C ARG A 120 1.91 -23.55 -2.51
N GLU A 121 1.78 -22.24 -2.41
CA GLU A 121 1.28 -21.40 -3.49
C GLU A 121 2.41 -21.02 -4.46
N ALA A 122 2.06 -20.61 -5.67
CA ALA A 122 3.01 -20.08 -6.65
C ALA A 122 3.89 -18.97 -6.03
N LYS A 123 3.28 -18.05 -5.27
CA LYS A 123 3.95 -16.96 -4.56
C LYS A 123 5.07 -17.43 -3.61
N SER A 124 5.00 -18.66 -3.10
CA SER A 124 6.03 -19.22 -2.20
C SER A 124 7.36 -19.57 -2.89
N TYR A 125 7.37 -19.64 -4.22
CA TYR A 125 8.58 -19.83 -5.03
C TYR A 125 9.16 -18.51 -5.54
N LEU A 126 8.50 -17.39 -5.23
CA LEU A 126 8.86 -16.09 -5.72
C LEU A 126 9.50 -15.28 -4.59
N TYR A 127 10.45 -14.42 -4.95
CA TYR A 127 11.03 -13.46 -4.04
C TYR A 127 11.24 -12.12 -4.74
N LYS A 128 11.17 -11.05 -3.96
CA LYS A 128 11.44 -9.70 -4.45
C LYS A 128 12.95 -9.47 -4.57
N ALA A 129 13.41 -9.00 -5.73
CA ALA A 129 14.76 -8.50 -5.88
C ALA A 129 14.92 -7.16 -5.15
N LYS A 130 16.12 -6.90 -4.63
CA LYS A 130 16.40 -5.62 -3.94
C LYS A 130 16.19 -4.45 -4.91
N ASN A 131 15.42 -3.47 -4.48
CA ASN A 131 15.21 -2.21 -5.17
C ASN A 131 15.72 -1.08 -4.27
N GLU A 132 16.60 -0.23 -4.79
CA GLU A 132 17.18 0.93 -4.11
C GLU A 132 16.65 2.25 -4.67
N GLU A 133 15.67 2.20 -5.58
CA GLU A 133 15.04 3.40 -6.11
C GLU A 133 14.28 4.14 -5.01
N PHE A 134 14.60 5.42 -4.85
CA PHE A 134 13.86 6.31 -3.98
C PHE A 134 12.57 6.77 -4.65
N ILE A 135 11.45 6.47 -4.02
CA ILE A 135 10.12 6.85 -4.50
C ILE A 135 9.59 7.98 -3.61
N PRO A 136 9.22 9.15 -4.18
CA PRO A 136 8.57 10.21 -3.42
C PRO A 136 7.11 9.85 -3.13
N TYR A 137 6.64 10.25 -1.95
CA TYR A 137 5.27 10.03 -1.49
C TYR A 137 4.59 11.35 -1.13
N GLU A 138 3.27 11.37 -1.26
CA GLU A 138 2.41 12.34 -0.60
C GLU A 138 1.89 11.71 0.69
N TYR A 139 2.03 12.45 1.77
CA TYR A 139 1.65 12.01 3.10
C TYR A 139 0.42 12.78 3.56
N THR A 140 -0.48 12.08 4.25
CA THR A 140 -1.57 12.69 4.98
C THR A 140 -1.48 12.23 6.43
N LEU A 141 -1.12 13.16 7.32
CA LEU A 141 -1.20 12.99 8.76
C LEU A 141 -2.61 13.36 9.20
N ASP A 142 -3.45 12.36 9.41
CA ASP A 142 -4.78 12.49 9.99
C ASP A 142 -4.66 12.52 11.51
N VAL A 143 -4.83 13.71 12.08
CA VAL A 143 -4.66 13.96 13.51
C VAL A 143 -5.83 13.37 14.31
N ILE A 144 -7.02 13.32 13.72
CA ILE A 144 -8.24 12.82 14.37
C ILE A 144 -8.14 11.30 14.52
N ASN A 145 -7.75 10.61 13.45
CA ASN A 145 -7.65 9.16 13.43
C ASN A 145 -6.29 8.63 13.89
N SER A 146 -5.38 9.52 14.29
CA SER A 146 -4.01 9.17 14.67
C SER A 146 -3.34 8.28 13.62
N GLN A 147 -3.42 8.67 12.35
CA GLN A 147 -2.96 7.87 11.22
C GLN A 147 -2.10 8.69 10.27
N LEU A 148 -0.98 8.12 9.84
CA LEU A 148 -0.20 8.61 8.72
C LEU A 148 -0.47 7.70 7.53
N SER A 149 -1.04 8.25 6.47
CA SER A 149 -1.12 7.55 5.19
C SER A 149 -0.09 8.12 4.23
N SER A 150 0.51 7.25 3.42
CA SER A 150 1.46 7.65 2.38
C SER A 150 1.05 7.04 1.05
N THR A 151 0.98 7.88 0.03
CA THR A 151 0.59 7.48 -1.33
C THR A 151 1.72 7.79 -2.31
N ASN A 152 2.08 6.83 -3.17
CA ASN A 152 3.21 6.98 -4.07
C ASN A 152 2.94 8.03 -5.16
N LEU A 153 3.84 8.99 -5.35
CA LEU A 153 3.68 10.04 -6.37
C LEU A 153 4.18 9.63 -7.75
N ARG A 154 5.04 8.61 -7.80
CA ARG A 154 5.62 8.06 -9.03
C ARG A 154 5.36 6.57 -9.11
N ALA A 155 5.40 6.04 -10.32
CA ALA A 155 5.30 4.60 -10.53
C ALA A 155 6.43 3.89 -9.78
N ILE A 156 6.10 2.80 -9.11
CA ILE A 156 7.07 1.95 -8.43
C ILE A 156 7.34 0.77 -9.34
N THR A 157 8.61 0.54 -9.67
CA THR A 157 9.02 -0.63 -10.43
C THR A 157 9.63 -1.65 -9.48
N ASP A 158 8.98 -2.80 -9.34
CA ASP A 158 9.50 -3.93 -8.58
C ASP A 158 9.87 -5.09 -9.50
N TYR A 159 10.87 -5.86 -9.11
CA TYR A 159 11.30 -7.05 -9.83
C TYR A 159 11.11 -8.28 -8.95
N VAL A 160 10.38 -9.26 -9.46
CA VAL A 160 10.13 -10.53 -8.80
C VAL A 160 10.92 -11.63 -9.52
N ARG A 161 11.57 -12.49 -8.76
CA ARG A 161 12.37 -13.61 -9.27
C ARG A 161 11.85 -14.93 -8.75
N LEU A 162 12.08 -15.98 -9.53
CA LEU A 162 11.81 -17.35 -9.14
C LEU A 162 13.00 -17.92 -8.40
N ASP A 163 12.77 -18.59 -7.27
CA ASP A 163 13.71 -19.55 -6.70
C ASP A 163 13.68 -20.83 -7.55
N SER A 164 14.33 -20.77 -8.71
CA SER A 164 14.33 -21.84 -9.70
C SER A 164 14.83 -23.17 -9.14
N ASN A 165 15.81 -23.12 -8.24
CA ASN A 165 16.37 -24.32 -7.62
C ASN A 165 15.34 -25.00 -6.72
N ASN A 166 14.67 -24.24 -5.86
CA ASN A 166 13.65 -24.81 -4.99
C ASN A 166 12.41 -25.25 -5.77
N TYR A 167 11.97 -24.43 -6.74
CA TYR A 167 10.86 -24.75 -7.62
C TYR A 167 11.11 -26.05 -8.39
N GLN A 168 12.22 -26.17 -9.11
CA GLN A 168 12.57 -27.39 -9.85
C GLN A 168 12.63 -28.61 -8.94
N LYS A 169 13.30 -28.49 -7.78
CA LYS A 169 13.48 -29.60 -6.82
C LYS A 169 12.15 -30.12 -6.27
N GLU A 170 11.23 -29.22 -5.93
CA GLU A 170 9.94 -29.61 -5.34
C GLU A 170 8.93 -30.06 -6.39
N GLN A 171 8.88 -29.39 -7.55
CA GLN A 171 7.92 -29.71 -8.61
C GLN A 171 8.27 -30.99 -9.38
N SER A 172 9.55 -31.26 -9.64
CA SER A 172 9.99 -32.49 -10.31
C SER A 172 9.65 -33.77 -9.52
N LYS A 173 9.61 -33.66 -8.18
CA LYS A 173 9.36 -34.77 -7.24
C LYS A 173 7.89 -34.94 -6.86
N ALA A 174 6.99 -34.12 -7.40
CA ALA A 174 5.58 -34.24 -7.12
C ALA A 174 5.09 -35.67 -7.47
N PRO A 175 4.41 -36.36 -6.55
CA PRO A 175 4.05 -37.76 -6.75
C PRO A 175 3.23 -37.92 -8.02
N LEU A 176 3.65 -38.88 -8.81
CA LEU A 176 2.96 -39.41 -9.97
C LEU A 176 2.26 -40.70 -9.49
N SER A 177 1.03 -40.95 -9.95
CA SER A 177 0.23 -42.14 -9.57
C SER A 177 1.08 -43.42 -9.51
N LEU A 178 0.82 -44.29 -8.52
CA LEU A 178 1.36 -45.65 -8.53
C LEU A 178 0.83 -46.41 -9.75
N VAL A 179 1.71 -47.17 -10.40
CA VAL A 179 1.44 -47.85 -11.67
C VAL A 179 1.87 -49.30 -11.58
N PHE A 180 1.06 -50.21 -12.12
CA PHE A 180 1.30 -51.65 -12.05
C PHE A 180 1.53 -52.30 -13.43
N ASP A 181 1.10 -51.70 -14.56
CA ASP A 181 1.31 -52.22 -15.93
C ASP A 181 2.29 -51.41 -16.81
N GLU A 182 2.70 -51.95 -17.97
CA GLU A 182 3.67 -51.30 -18.88
C GLU A 182 3.11 -50.10 -19.67
N GLN A 183 1.81 -50.10 -19.98
CA GLN A 183 1.17 -49.05 -20.77
C GLN A 183 0.99 -47.78 -19.93
N GLU A 184 0.59 -47.96 -18.67
CA GLU A 184 0.57 -46.94 -17.63
C GLU A 184 2.00 -46.40 -17.39
N ARG A 185 3.05 -47.23 -17.37
CA ARG A 185 4.44 -46.73 -17.22
C ARG A 185 4.84 -45.81 -18.35
N ALA A 186 4.49 -46.16 -19.59
CA ALA A 186 4.76 -45.32 -20.76
C ALA A 186 4.01 -43.97 -20.69
N GLU A 187 2.75 -43.98 -20.24
CA GLU A 187 1.97 -42.75 -20.03
C GLU A 187 2.57 -41.87 -18.91
N MET A 188 2.96 -42.46 -17.78
CA MET A 188 3.58 -41.72 -16.68
C MET A 188 4.92 -41.12 -17.09
N ARG A 189 5.71 -41.82 -17.90
CA ARG A 189 6.95 -41.26 -18.45
C ARG A 189 6.67 -40.05 -19.35
N ARG A 190 5.62 -40.09 -20.17
CA ARG A 190 5.19 -38.92 -20.98
C ARG A 190 4.76 -37.75 -20.10
N LYS A 191 3.99 -38.01 -19.03
CA LYS A 191 3.58 -36.98 -18.06
C LYS A 191 4.76 -36.35 -17.34
N GLN A 192 5.76 -37.16 -16.95
CA GLN A 192 6.98 -36.66 -16.32
C GLN A 192 7.78 -35.76 -17.28
N ILE A 193 8.00 -36.21 -18.52
CA ILE A 193 8.71 -35.41 -19.54
C ILE A 193 7.97 -34.08 -19.78
N ALA A 194 6.64 -34.12 -19.97
CA ALA A 194 5.85 -32.90 -20.16
C ALA A 194 5.96 -31.94 -18.96
N ARG A 195 5.96 -32.47 -17.73
CA ARG A 195 6.17 -31.65 -16.53
C ARG A 195 7.56 -31.02 -16.49
N GLU A 196 8.60 -31.79 -16.79
CA GLU A 196 9.98 -31.29 -16.82
C GLU A 196 10.13 -30.17 -17.87
N THR A 197 9.55 -30.33 -19.05
CA THR A 197 9.50 -29.28 -20.07
C THR A 197 8.83 -28.01 -19.56
N VAL A 198 7.66 -28.11 -18.92
CA VAL A 198 6.97 -26.93 -18.37
C VAL A 198 7.78 -26.28 -17.25
N ILE A 199 8.43 -27.06 -16.39
CA ILE A 199 9.32 -26.51 -15.33
C ILE A 199 10.46 -25.71 -15.97
N GLU A 200 11.09 -26.25 -17.01
CA GLU A 200 12.18 -25.56 -17.73
C GLU A 200 11.69 -24.27 -18.41
N GLU A 201 10.51 -24.30 -19.04
CA GLU A 201 9.87 -23.12 -19.64
C GLU A 201 9.61 -22.02 -18.60
N VAL A 202 9.07 -22.37 -17.43
CA VAL A 202 8.84 -21.42 -16.33
C VAL A 202 10.16 -20.84 -15.84
N ILE A 203 11.19 -21.67 -15.65
CA ILE A 203 12.51 -21.19 -15.20
C ILE A 203 13.13 -20.24 -16.22
N ALA A 204 13.01 -20.54 -17.51
CA ALA A 204 13.49 -19.69 -18.59
C ALA A 204 12.73 -18.35 -18.62
N ASP A 205 11.41 -18.38 -18.47
CA ASP A 205 10.54 -17.20 -18.46
C ASP A 205 10.85 -16.22 -17.31
N PHE A 206 11.35 -16.74 -16.19
CA PHE A 206 11.77 -15.97 -15.01
C PHE A 206 13.28 -15.68 -14.93
N SER A 207 14.07 -16.07 -15.94
CA SER A 207 15.54 -15.96 -15.90
C SER A 207 16.06 -14.53 -15.69
N GLU A 208 15.38 -13.53 -16.24
CA GLU A 208 15.69 -12.11 -16.05
C GLU A 208 14.90 -11.47 -14.89
N GLY A 209 13.98 -12.21 -14.28
CA GLY A 209 12.97 -11.70 -13.38
C GLY A 209 11.81 -11.02 -14.11
N LYS A 210 10.68 -10.90 -13.42
CA LYS A 210 9.48 -10.26 -13.93
C LYS A 210 9.30 -8.89 -13.30
N LYS A 211 9.03 -7.91 -14.15
CA LYS A 211 8.73 -6.53 -13.73
C LYS A 211 7.28 -6.42 -13.32
N ILE A 212 7.03 -5.84 -12.16
CA ILE A 212 5.71 -5.40 -11.69
C ILE A 212 5.77 -3.88 -11.56
N VAL A 213 4.78 -3.20 -12.11
CA VAL A 213 4.70 -1.73 -12.06
C VAL A 213 3.46 -1.35 -11.29
N THR A 214 3.67 -0.75 -10.12
CA THR A 214 2.58 -0.13 -9.37
C THR A 214 2.41 1.30 -9.86
N PRO A 215 1.26 1.68 -10.44
CA PRO A 215 1.05 3.01 -10.99
C PRO A 215 1.20 4.12 -9.93
N PRO A 216 1.43 5.38 -10.33
CA PRO A 216 1.31 6.52 -9.43
C PRO A 216 -0.07 6.51 -8.74
N MET A 217 -0.10 6.86 -7.46
CA MET A 217 -1.29 6.92 -6.62
C MET A 217 -2.01 5.59 -6.40
N ALA A 218 -1.40 4.44 -6.75
CA ALA A 218 -2.02 3.13 -6.61
C ALA A 218 -1.65 2.41 -5.31
N TYR A 219 -0.49 2.73 -4.73
CA TYR A 219 -0.06 2.15 -3.46
C TYR A 219 -0.27 3.14 -2.32
N VAL A 220 -1.05 2.71 -1.33
CA VAL A 220 -1.33 3.45 -0.11
C VAL A 220 -0.88 2.61 1.07
N ASP A 221 0.11 3.11 1.79
CA ASP A 221 0.51 2.56 3.07
C ASP A 221 -0.09 3.38 4.21
N LYS A 222 -0.41 2.72 5.33
CA LYS A 222 -1.04 3.34 6.49
C LYS A 222 -0.36 2.90 7.78
N GLU A 223 0.06 3.88 8.55
CA GLU A 223 0.71 3.70 9.83
C GLU A 223 -0.10 4.38 10.93
N TYR A 224 -0.10 3.80 12.13
CA TYR A 224 -0.63 4.49 13.30
C TYR A 224 0.39 5.47 13.86
N CYS A 225 -0.13 6.58 14.35
CA CYS A 225 0.62 7.59 15.08
C CYS A 225 0.16 7.64 16.53
N TRP A 226 1.02 8.14 17.40
CA TRP A 226 0.65 8.51 18.76
C TRP A 226 1.21 9.89 19.09
N VAL A 227 0.43 10.66 19.84
CA VAL A 227 0.86 11.95 20.37
C VAL A 227 1.75 11.68 21.57
N LYS A 228 2.90 12.34 21.63
CA LYS A 228 3.75 12.32 22.80
C LYS A 228 3.21 13.36 23.79
N GLU A 229 2.66 12.89 24.91
CA GLU A 229 2.32 13.72 26.08
C GLU A 229 3.55 14.40 26.69
#